data_AF-A0A1V5VVL9-F1
#
_entry.id   AF-A0A1V5VVL9-F1
#
_cell.length_a   1.000
_cell.length_b   1.000
_cell.length_c   1.000
_cell.angle_alpha   90.00
_cell.angle_beta   90.00
_cell.angle_gamma   90.00
#
_symmetry.space_group_name_H-M   'P 1'
#
loop_
_entity.id
_entity.type
_entity.pdbx_description
1 polymer ?
#
loop_
_entity_poly.entity_id
_entity_poly.type
_entity_poly.pdbx_seq_one_letter_code
_entity_poly.pdbx_strand_id
1 'polypeptide(L)'
;MLILPQQLQNDIEQYAQKVQDFTNGIISETEFKVFRVPMGVYEQRKNGTYMVRVRCVAGYITPKLLQVVCDIAEKYGSKLLHITTRQEFQIQNISLENSVHIISELYQYGLTTRGGGGNTVRNIMASVDSGIAKDEIFDVFPYAVNLTNFLISQPSSWALPRKYKISFSNSSKDTGYAIFNDLGFIAKQQDSTQGFAVYVGGSLSSQPMIGELLFNFIPSSDIYTVAEAVKQVFNKYGNRRNKHKARLRFIFYKYGTEQVLNWIRTAYNELKTIETSYLFEPITLSKQTDFDKNIYTDNSDSNFILWKKRYVTQQKQKGYVSFEIPCKYGNFSPSTLRDLAKYFEPYGDDIIRFSMRQTIFVRNIPEIHIYEIISNREKIKITD
;
A
#
# COMPACT_ATOMS: atom_id res chain seq x y z
N MET A 1 -4.79 4.81 11.49
CA MET A 1 -3.39 5.13 11.11
C MET A 1 -2.49 3.93 11.36
N LEU A 2 -1.25 3.94 10.88
CA LEU A 2 -0.28 2.89 11.20
C LEU A 2 0.13 3.01 12.68
N ILE A 3 0.16 1.88 13.38
CA ILE A 3 0.71 1.78 14.73
C ILE A 3 2.12 1.22 14.58
N LEU A 4 3.13 2.08 14.72
CA LEU A 4 4.52 1.68 14.56
C LEU A 4 5.00 0.94 15.82
N PRO A 5 5.58 -0.26 15.69
CA PRO A 5 6.08 -1.01 16.84
C PRO A 5 7.31 -0.32 17.41
N GLN A 6 7.48 -0.30 18.73
CA GLN A 6 8.64 0.31 19.40
C GLN A 6 9.99 -0.25 18.88
N GLN A 7 10.01 -1.54 18.56
CA GLN A 7 11.17 -2.21 17.94
C GLN A 7 11.63 -1.56 16.62
N LEU A 8 10.74 -0.85 15.90
CA LEU A 8 11.14 -0.16 14.67
C LEU A 8 12.19 0.92 14.93
N GLN A 9 12.16 1.60 16.08
CA GLN A 9 13.19 2.58 16.43
C GLN A 9 14.57 1.90 16.52
N ASN A 10 14.65 0.77 17.22
CA ASN A 10 15.87 -0.03 17.31
C ASN A 10 16.33 -0.52 15.92
N ASP A 11 15.41 -0.91 15.04
CA ASP A 11 15.75 -1.32 13.67
C ASP A 11 16.32 -0.15 12.84
N ILE A 12 15.86 1.09 13.07
CA ILE A 12 16.39 2.30 12.42
C ILE A 12 17.80 2.61 12.93
N GLU A 13 18.03 2.53 14.24
CA GLU A 13 19.36 2.72 14.83
C GLU A 13 20.35 1.66 14.35
N GLN A 14 19.92 0.38 14.30
CA GLN A 14 20.73 -0.70 13.73
C GLN A 14 21.02 -0.47 12.24
N TYR A 15 20.05 0.04 11.48
CA TYR A 15 20.27 0.39 10.09
C TYR A 15 21.35 1.48 9.93
N ALA A 16 21.29 2.53 10.75
CA ALA A 16 22.30 3.59 10.78
C ALA A 16 23.70 3.05 11.08
N GLN A 17 23.82 2.17 12.09
CA GLN A 17 25.08 1.50 12.40
C GLN A 17 25.58 0.66 11.22
N LYS A 18 24.69 -0.10 10.56
CA LYS A 18 25.07 -0.91 9.40
C LYS A 18 25.50 -0.09 8.18
N VAL A 19 24.98 1.13 8.04
CA VAL A 19 25.48 2.08 7.03
C VAL A 19 26.91 2.49 7.36
N GLN A 20 27.22 2.82 8.62
CA GLN A 20 28.58 3.16 9.04
C GLN A 20 29.55 1.97 8.86
N ASP A 21 29.15 0.78 9.31
CA ASP A 21 29.95 -0.44 9.15
C ASP A 21 30.30 -0.69 7.68
N PHE A 22 29.32 -0.50 6.77
CA PHE A 22 29.54 -0.68 5.33
C PHE A 22 30.46 0.41 4.75
N THR A 23 30.22 1.68 5.07
CA THR A 23 31.05 2.80 4.60
C THR A 23 32.51 2.68 5.08
N ASN A 24 32.73 2.12 6.28
CA ASN A 24 34.06 1.87 6.85
C ASN A 24 34.70 0.54 6.37
N GLY A 25 34.03 -0.23 5.49
CA GLY A 25 34.55 -1.49 4.97
C GLY A 25 34.53 -2.67 5.95
N ILE A 26 33.78 -2.55 7.07
CA ILE A 26 33.67 -3.59 8.10
C ILE A 26 32.80 -4.76 7.61
N ILE A 27 31.74 -4.47 6.84
CA ILE A 27 30.85 -5.49 6.27
C ILE A 27 30.82 -5.43 4.74
N SER A 28 30.64 -6.59 4.11
CA SER A 28 30.52 -6.67 2.65
C SER A 28 29.19 -6.10 2.13
N GLU A 29 29.13 -5.80 0.83
CA GLU A 29 27.87 -5.39 0.17
C GLU A 29 26.77 -6.45 0.31
N THR A 30 27.14 -7.74 0.29
CA THR A 30 26.18 -8.85 0.41
C THR A 30 25.57 -8.89 1.80
N GLU A 31 26.38 -8.72 2.85
CA GLU A 31 25.92 -8.62 4.23
C GLU A 31 25.07 -7.37 4.43
N PHE A 32 25.53 -6.20 3.96
CA PHE A 32 24.80 -4.95 4.08
C PHE A 32 23.43 -4.99 3.38
N LYS A 33 23.35 -5.66 2.23
CA LYS A 33 22.10 -5.88 1.49
C LYS A 33 21.03 -6.59 2.31
N VAL A 34 21.42 -7.50 3.22
CA VAL A 34 20.47 -8.22 4.09
C VAL A 34 19.76 -7.25 5.04
N PHE A 35 20.42 -6.17 5.47
CA PHE A 35 19.86 -5.18 6.38
C PHE A 35 19.14 -4.03 5.67
N ARG A 36 19.75 -3.41 4.64
CA ARG A 36 19.19 -2.22 3.99
C ARG A 36 17.90 -2.49 3.22
N VAL A 37 17.81 -3.68 2.60
CA VAL A 37 16.73 -3.99 1.67
C VAL A 37 15.39 -4.23 2.41
N PRO A 38 15.33 -4.94 3.56
CA PRO A 38 14.15 -4.95 4.43
C PRO A 38 13.73 -3.56 4.93
N MET A 39 14.67 -2.64 5.14
CA MET A 39 14.41 -1.23 5.50
C MET A 39 13.94 -0.37 4.31
N GLY A 40 13.66 -0.98 3.16
CA GLY A 40 13.12 -0.29 1.99
C GLY A 40 14.16 0.49 1.18
N VAL A 41 15.46 0.29 1.46
CA VAL A 41 16.56 1.00 0.77
C VAL A 41 17.17 0.13 -0.34
N TYR A 42 16.98 0.57 -1.58
CA TYR A 42 17.56 -0.08 -2.75
C TYR A 42 18.52 0.84 -3.47
N GLU A 43 19.74 0.37 -3.65
CA GLU A 43 20.65 0.90 -4.65
C GLU A 43 20.06 0.79 -6.06
N GLN A 44 20.20 1.87 -6.82
CA GLN A 44 19.76 2.00 -8.20
C GLN A 44 20.91 1.57 -9.13
N ARG A 45 20.66 1.58 -10.46
CA ARG A 45 21.68 1.21 -11.45
C ARG A 45 22.86 2.18 -11.52
N LYS A 46 22.67 3.42 -11.08
CA LYS A 46 23.75 4.38 -10.92
C LYS A 46 24.38 4.13 -9.55
N ASN A 47 25.63 3.70 -9.53
CA ASN A 47 26.34 3.38 -8.30
C ASN A 47 26.29 4.56 -7.31
N GLY A 48 26.12 4.25 -6.04
CA GLY A 48 26.04 5.26 -4.97
C GLY A 48 24.73 6.04 -4.92
N THR A 49 23.75 5.75 -5.78
CA THR A 49 22.40 6.33 -5.66
C THR A 49 21.40 5.28 -5.19
N TYR A 50 20.55 5.69 -4.25
CA TYR A 50 19.59 4.83 -3.58
C TYR A 50 18.18 5.37 -3.73
N MET A 51 17.24 4.48 -3.46
CA MET A 51 15.81 4.76 -3.37
C MET A 51 15.32 4.28 -2.01
N VAL A 52 14.56 5.14 -1.32
CA VAL A 52 13.84 4.80 -0.10
C VAL A 52 12.36 4.62 -0.43
N ARG A 53 11.82 3.45 -0.11
CA ARG A 53 10.40 3.17 -0.30
C ARG A 53 9.63 3.42 0.98
N VAL A 54 8.58 4.22 0.90
CA VAL A 54 7.71 4.54 2.03
C VAL A 54 6.38 3.82 1.88
N ARG A 55 5.92 3.23 2.96
CA ARG A 55 4.69 2.43 2.99
C ARG A 55 3.46 3.33 3.07
N CYS A 56 2.50 3.08 2.17
CA CYS A 56 1.18 3.72 2.16
C CYS A 56 0.11 2.62 2.04
N VAL A 57 -0.41 2.16 3.18
CA VAL A 57 -1.37 1.04 3.22
C VAL A 57 -2.61 1.40 2.42
N ALA A 58 -3.03 0.51 1.52
CA ALA A 58 -4.17 0.74 0.64
C ALA A 58 -4.08 2.07 -0.15
N GLY A 59 -2.86 2.52 -0.45
CA GLY A 59 -2.60 3.78 -1.13
C GLY A 59 -2.87 5.03 -0.31
N TYR A 60 -3.23 4.90 0.97
CA TYR A 60 -3.62 6.03 1.80
C TYR A 60 -2.44 6.90 2.19
N ILE A 61 -2.62 8.21 2.04
CA ILE A 61 -1.83 9.23 2.71
C ILE A 61 -2.67 10.50 2.86
N THR A 62 -2.59 11.18 3.99
CA THR A 62 -3.26 12.49 4.13
C THR A 62 -2.53 13.54 3.31
N PRO A 63 -3.22 14.60 2.85
CA PRO A 63 -2.55 15.71 2.19
C PRO A 63 -1.40 16.30 3.02
N LYS A 64 -1.58 16.44 4.34
CA LYS A 64 -0.55 16.95 5.25
C LYS A 64 0.68 16.05 5.36
N LEU A 65 0.49 14.73 5.48
CA LEU A 65 1.61 13.79 5.50
C LEU A 65 2.33 13.72 4.15
N LEU A 66 1.61 13.91 3.04
CA LEU A 66 2.23 13.96 1.72
C LEU A 66 3.10 15.21 1.54
N GLN A 67 2.70 16.35 2.09
CA GLN A 67 3.55 17.56 2.13
C GLN A 67 4.84 17.30 2.91
N VAL A 68 4.75 16.71 4.11
CA VAL A 68 5.91 16.32 4.94
C VAL A 68 6.89 15.43 4.15
N VAL A 69 6.37 14.43 3.44
CA VAL A 69 7.18 13.55 2.60
C VAL A 69 7.92 14.33 1.52
N CYS A 70 7.25 15.28 0.87
CA CYS A 70 7.86 16.12 -0.17
C CYS A 70 8.96 17.01 0.41
N ASP A 71 8.73 17.59 1.59
CA ASP A 71 9.72 18.42 2.29
C ASP A 71 10.96 17.60 2.68
N ILE A 72 10.78 16.40 3.23
CA ILE A 72 11.88 15.46 3.52
C ILE A 72 12.65 15.11 2.24
N ALA A 73 11.94 14.82 1.15
CA ALA A 73 12.57 14.47 -0.12
C ALA A 73 13.46 15.61 -0.66
N GLU A 74 12.97 16.84 -0.66
CA GLU A 74 13.75 18.01 -1.12
C GLU A 74 14.91 18.35 -0.18
N LYS A 75 14.67 18.32 1.13
CA LYS A 75 15.69 18.54 2.16
C LYS A 75 16.92 17.66 1.95
N TYR A 76 16.70 16.40 1.53
CA TYR A 76 17.75 15.42 1.28
C TYR A 76 18.15 15.27 -0.19
N GLY A 77 17.81 16.26 -1.02
CA GLY A 77 18.31 16.41 -2.39
C GLY A 77 17.59 15.58 -3.46
N SER A 78 16.49 14.89 -3.11
CA SER A 78 15.69 14.18 -4.09
C SER A 78 14.89 15.16 -4.94
N LYS A 79 14.92 14.94 -6.25
CA LYS A 79 14.12 15.68 -7.24
C LYS A 79 12.99 14.84 -7.85
N LEU A 80 12.82 13.61 -7.37
CA LEU A 80 11.96 12.62 -7.99
C LEU A 80 11.28 11.74 -6.94
N LEU A 81 9.96 11.83 -6.87
CA LEU A 81 9.09 10.90 -6.19
C LEU A 81 8.43 9.97 -7.21
N HIS A 82 8.30 8.70 -6.87
CA HIS A 82 7.71 7.71 -7.76
C HIS A 82 6.59 6.91 -7.08
N ILE A 83 5.37 7.00 -7.60
CA ILE A 83 4.23 6.18 -7.21
C ILE A 83 4.39 4.79 -7.83
N THR A 84 4.30 3.76 -7.00
CA THR A 84 4.50 2.38 -7.39
C THR A 84 3.18 1.70 -7.75
N THR A 85 3.27 0.61 -8.51
CA THR A 85 2.13 -0.30 -8.77
C THR A 85 1.60 -1.02 -7.53
N ARG A 86 2.21 -0.80 -6.35
CA ARG A 86 1.74 -1.33 -5.07
C ARG A 86 1.15 -0.28 -4.14
N GLN A 87 0.75 0.86 -4.70
CA GLN A 87 0.13 1.95 -3.96
C GLN A 87 1.05 2.50 -2.84
N GLU A 88 2.37 2.38 -3.02
CA GLU A 88 3.41 3.02 -2.21
C GLU A 88 4.05 4.15 -3.01
N PHE A 89 4.86 4.98 -2.39
CA PHE A 89 5.76 5.88 -3.11
C PHE A 89 7.24 5.62 -2.77
N GLN A 90 8.12 6.16 -3.61
CA GLN A 90 9.56 6.02 -3.51
C GLN A 90 10.22 7.40 -3.60
N ILE A 91 11.14 7.69 -2.68
CA ILE A 91 12.05 8.83 -2.74
C ILE A 91 13.28 8.36 -3.49
N GLN A 92 13.53 8.91 -4.67
CA GLN A 92 14.58 8.44 -5.59
C GLN A 92 15.85 9.28 -5.48
N ASN A 93 16.95 8.72 -5.99
CA ASN A 93 18.21 9.45 -6.26
C ASN A 93 18.84 10.10 -5.01
N ILE A 94 18.79 9.41 -3.88
CA ILE A 94 19.39 9.87 -2.63
C ILE A 94 20.76 9.22 -2.40
N SER A 95 21.62 9.83 -1.59
CA SER A 95 22.84 9.18 -1.08
C SER A 95 22.50 8.12 -0.04
N LEU A 96 23.45 7.22 0.25
CA LEU A 96 23.29 6.22 1.30
C LEU A 96 23.13 6.87 2.67
N GLU A 97 23.95 7.87 2.98
CA GLU A 97 23.90 8.60 4.25
C GLU A 97 22.53 9.28 4.46
N ASN A 98 22.03 9.97 3.42
CA ASN A 98 20.72 10.61 3.48
C ASN A 98 19.57 9.62 3.72
N SER A 99 19.72 8.36 3.33
CA SER A 99 18.68 7.36 3.59
C SER A 99 18.45 7.11 5.09
N VAL A 100 19.49 7.26 5.93
CA VAL A 100 19.36 7.17 7.39
C VAL A 100 18.50 8.32 7.91
N HIS A 101 18.84 9.55 7.52
CA HIS A 101 18.11 10.73 7.97
C HIS A 101 16.64 10.74 7.50
N ILE A 102 16.41 10.35 6.24
CA ILE A 102 15.05 10.23 5.68
C ILE A 102 14.21 9.24 6.49
N ILE A 103 14.76 8.05 6.79
CA ILE A 103 14.01 7.02 7.54
C ILE A 103 13.69 7.51 8.95
N SER A 104 14.65 8.14 9.63
CA SER A 104 14.46 8.68 10.98
C SER A 104 13.41 9.80 11.02
N GLU A 105 13.40 10.72 10.06
CA GLU A 105 12.39 11.78 10.00
C GLU A 105 11.01 11.25 9.66
N LEU A 106 10.90 10.32 8.69
CA LEU A 106 9.62 9.68 8.37
C LEU A 106 9.00 9.01 9.61
N TYR A 107 9.83 8.36 10.43
CA TYR A 107 9.38 7.72 11.67
C TYR A 107 8.74 8.71 12.65
N GLN A 108 9.26 9.93 12.78
CA GLN A 108 8.71 10.98 13.65
C GLN A 108 7.29 11.40 13.25
N TYR A 109 6.91 11.22 11.99
CA TYR A 109 5.57 11.51 11.47
C TYR A 109 4.67 10.26 11.37
N GLY A 110 5.04 9.14 11.99
CA GLY A 110 4.27 7.91 11.96
C GLY A 110 4.32 7.18 10.61
N LEU A 111 5.29 7.49 9.76
CA LEU A 111 5.54 6.82 8.48
C LEU A 111 6.66 5.78 8.65
N THR A 112 6.69 4.78 7.78
CA THR A 112 7.70 3.71 7.84
C THR A 112 8.12 3.21 6.47
N THR A 113 9.37 2.77 6.38
CA THR A 113 9.97 2.13 5.20
C THR A 113 10.17 0.63 5.40
N ARG A 114 9.90 0.12 6.61
CA ARG A 114 10.05 -1.29 6.98
C ARG A 114 9.18 -2.16 6.08
N GLY A 115 9.80 -3.14 5.46
CA GLY A 115 9.15 -4.01 4.49
C GLY A 115 8.96 -3.42 3.09
N GLY A 116 9.62 -2.32 2.77
CA GLY A 116 9.67 -1.78 1.40
C GLY A 116 10.37 -2.74 0.42
N GLY A 117 11.16 -3.68 0.93
CA GLY A 117 11.95 -4.62 0.15
C GLY A 117 12.06 -6.03 0.71
N GLY A 118 13.14 -6.72 0.37
CA GLY A 118 13.56 -7.95 1.04
C GLY A 118 12.64 -9.15 0.89
N ASN A 119 12.85 -10.10 1.80
CA ASN A 119 12.01 -11.26 2.01
C ASN A 119 11.04 -11.00 3.18
N THR A 120 10.21 -9.98 2.99
CA THR A 120 9.28 -9.49 3.99
C THR A 120 7.86 -9.46 3.45
N VAL A 121 6.90 -9.20 4.35
CA VAL A 121 5.58 -8.68 3.99
C VAL A 121 5.73 -7.31 3.33
N ARG A 122 5.17 -7.15 2.13
CA ARG A 122 5.12 -5.89 1.37
C ARG A 122 3.91 -5.05 1.76
N ASN A 123 3.79 -3.85 1.20
CA ASN A 123 2.57 -3.06 1.39
C ASN A 123 1.32 -3.85 1.04
N ILE A 124 0.30 -3.72 1.89
CA ILE A 124 -1.02 -4.29 1.69
C ILE A 124 -1.81 -3.33 0.81
N MET A 125 -2.22 -3.82 -0.34
CA MET A 125 -3.01 -3.07 -1.31
C MET A 125 -4.51 -3.20 -1.02
N ALA A 126 -5.29 -2.28 -1.58
CA ALA A 126 -6.75 -2.37 -1.60
C ALA A 126 -7.31 -1.76 -2.89
N SER A 127 -8.56 -2.11 -3.24
CA SER A 127 -9.38 -1.34 -4.18
C SER A 127 -9.31 0.16 -3.84
N VAL A 128 -8.88 0.97 -4.82
CA VAL A 128 -8.56 2.39 -4.59
C VAL A 128 -9.78 3.24 -4.21
N ASP A 129 -10.95 2.80 -4.64
CA ASP A 129 -12.27 3.37 -4.41
C ASP A 129 -13.01 2.75 -3.21
N SER A 130 -12.32 1.96 -2.38
CA SER A 130 -12.97 1.33 -1.23
C SER A 130 -13.46 2.37 -0.21
N GLY A 131 -14.71 2.23 0.24
CA GLY A 131 -15.42 3.19 1.07
C GLY A 131 -16.26 4.20 0.29
N ILE A 132 -16.12 4.30 -1.04
CA ILE A 132 -16.86 5.27 -1.88
C ILE A 132 -17.49 4.65 -3.12
N ALA A 133 -17.06 3.46 -3.54
CA ALA A 133 -17.61 2.78 -4.70
C ALA A 133 -19.10 2.46 -4.50
N LYS A 134 -19.90 2.60 -5.57
CA LYS A 134 -21.35 2.33 -5.52
C LYS A 134 -21.68 0.85 -5.46
N ASP A 135 -20.80 0.01 -5.98
CA ASP A 135 -20.96 -1.42 -6.16
C ASP A 135 -20.08 -2.24 -5.20
N GLU A 136 -19.47 -1.61 -4.20
CA GLU A 136 -18.73 -2.34 -3.18
C GLU A 136 -19.67 -3.09 -2.21
N ILE A 137 -19.19 -4.21 -1.70
CA ILE A 137 -19.87 -4.95 -0.64
C ILE A 137 -19.68 -4.22 0.69
N PHE A 138 -18.44 -3.87 1.04
CA PHE A 138 -18.10 -3.03 2.19
C PHE A 138 -16.70 -2.41 2.03
N ASP A 139 -16.38 -1.42 2.88
CA ASP A 139 -15.08 -0.76 2.89
C ASP A 139 -13.99 -1.70 3.44
N VAL A 140 -13.02 -2.06 2.60
CA VAL A 140 -11.90 -2.95 2.97
C VAL A 140 -10.68 -2.19 3.51
N PHE A 141 -10.67 -0.86 3.45
CA PHE A 141 -9.55 -0.04 3.93
C PHE A 141 -9.22 -0.31 5.41
N PRO A 142 -10.19 -0.36 6.33
CA PRO A 142 -9.89 -0.63 7.73
C PRO A 142 -9.19 -1.97 7.95
N TYR A 143 -9.60 -3.00 7.21
CA TYR A 143 -9.02 -4.35 7.31
C TYR A 143 -7.57 -4.39 6.80
N ALA A 144 -7.28 -3.67 5.71
CA ALA A 144 -5.92 -3.56 5.20
C ALA A 144 -4.97 -2.86 6.20
N VAL A 145 -5.43 -1.80 6.85
CA VAL A 145 -4.64 -1.08 7.88
C VAL A 145 -4.41 -1.94 9.10
N ASN A 146 -5.48 -2.54 9.64
CA ASN A 146 -5.38 -3.39 10.82
C ASN A 146 -4.49 -4.62 10.57
N LEU A 147 -4.62 -5.30 9.42
CA LEU A 147 -3.74 -6.40 9.07
C LEU A 147 -2.28 -5.95 8.90
N THR A 148 -2.06 -4.71 8.43
CA THR A 148 -0.71 -4.14 8.40
C THR A 148 -0.16 -3.93 9.81
N ASN A 149 -0.94 -3.36 10.73
CA ASN A 149 -0.55 -3.15 12.13
C ASN A 149 -0.25 -4.49 12.85
N PHE A 150 -1.04 -5.52 12.57
CA PHE A 150 -0.75 -6.86 13.04
C PHE A 150 0.57 -7.37 12.47
N LEU A 151 0.73 -7.42 11.15
CA LEU A 151 1.89 -8.04 10.52
C LEU A 151 3.19 -7.26 10.75
N ILE A 152 3.13 -5.93 10.90
CA ILE A 152 4.34 -5.12 11.10
C ILE A 152 4.98 -5.37 12.47
N SER A 153 4.19 -5.76 13.47
CA SER A 153 4.69 -6.09 14.81
C SER A 153 5.30 -7.49 14.89
N GLN A 154 4.96 -8.40 13.95
CA GLN A 154 5.43 -9.79 14.00
C GLN A 154 6.86 -9.95 13.47
N PRO A 155 7.82 -10.47 14.26
CA PRO A 155 9.17 -10.76 13.80
C PRO A 155 9.22 -11.68 12.57
N SER A 156 8.31 -12.67 12.51
CA SER A 156 8.20 -13.63 11.41
C SER A 156 7.83 -12.99 10.07
N SER A 157 7.30 -11.76 10.06
CA SER A 157 6.99 -11.01 8.84
C SER A 157 8.23 -10.48 8.11
N TRP A 158 9.41 -10.52 8.75
CA TRP A 158 10.63 -9.86 8.27
C TRP A 158 11.72 -10.83 7.80
N ALA A 159 11.53 -12.13 8.00
CA ALA A 159 12.49 -13.17 7.67
C ALA A 159 11.86 -14.32 6.87
N LEU A 160 11.02 -14.02 5.88
CA LEU A 160 10.33 -15.01 5.05
C LEU A 160 11.27 -15.66 4.01
N PRO A 161 10.87 -16.75 3.34
CA PRO A 161 11.65 -17.32 2.23
C PRO A 161 11.79 -16.36 1.05
N ARG A 162 10.75 -15.56 0.77
CA ARG A 162 10.74 -14.52 -0.27
C ARG A 162 9.67 -13.46 0.03
N LYS A 163 9.62 -12.40 -0.78
CA LYS A 163 8.58 -11.36 -0.68
C LYS A 163 7.17 -11.96 -0.63
N TYR A 164 6.35 -11.43 0.28
CA TYR A 164 4.96 -11.82 0.50
C TYR A 164 4.05 -10.61 0.29
N LYS A 165 3.14 -10.74 -0.67
CA LYS A 165 2.24 -9.67 -1.11
C LYS A 165 0.81 -10.00 -0.72
N ILE A 166 0.14 -9.03 -0.12
CA ILE A 166 -1.28 -9.12 0.27
C ILE A 166 -2.07 -8.03 -0.49
N SER A 167 -3.32 -8.32 -0.83
CA SER A 167 -4.26 -7.32 -1.33
C SER A 167 -5.71 -7.61 -0.95
N PHE A 168 -6.51 -6.56 -0.85
CA PHE A 168 -7.95 -6.59 -0.62
C PHE A 168 -8.71 -6.03 -1.82
N SER A 169 -9.84 -6.64 -2.14
CA SER A 169 -10.81 -6.12 -3.11
C SER A 169 -12.17 -5.94 -2.45
N ASN A 170 -12.81 -4.79 -2.68
CA ASN A 170 -14.09 -4.43 -2.07
C ASN A 170 -15.33 -5.02 -2.77
N SER A 171 -15.15 -5.69 -3.90
CA SER A 171 -16.21 -6.38 -4.63
C SER A 171 -15.68 -7.58 -5.42
N SER A 172 -16.59 -8.40 -5.94
CA SER A 172 -16.27 -9.56 -6.80
C SER A 172 -15.57 -9.20 -8.12
N LYS A 173 -15.56 -7.91 -8.51
CA LYS A 173 -14.82 -7.43 -9.68
C LYS A 173 -13.30 -7.46 -9.51
N ASP A 174 -12.82 -7.70 -8.29
CA ASP A 174 -11.41 -7.80 -7.93
C ASP A 174 -10.56 -6.58 -8.37
N THR A 175 -11.07 -5.37 -8.15
CA THR A 175 -10.36 -4.11 -8.51
C THR A 175 -9.08 -3.87 -7.71
N GLY A 176 -8.88 -4.60 -6.61
CA GLY A 176 -7.64 -4.67 -5.84
C GLY A 176 -6.64 -5.74 -6.31
N TYR A 177 -6.94 -6.51 -7.35
CA TYR A 177 -6.10 -7.60 -7.86
C TYR A 177 -5.73 -8.66 -6.79
N ALA A 178 -6.66 -8.97 -5.89
CA ALA A 178 -6.48 -9.91 -4.79
C ALA A 178 -6.02 -11.29 -5.29
N ILE A 179 -6.60 -11.81 -6.37
CA ILE A 179 -6.27 -13.15 -6.88
C ILE A 179 -4.83 -13.27 -7.39
N PHE A 180 -4.15 -12.16 -7.65
CA PHE A 180 -2.79 -12.13 -8.19
C PHE A 180 -1.70 -11.90 -7.14
N ASN A 181 -2.08 -11.79 -5.87
CA ASN A 181 -1.17 -11.61 -4.74
C ASN A 181 -0.90 -12.95 -4.04
N ASP A 182 0.16 -13.02 -3.22
CA ASP A 182 0.49 -14.25 -2.50
C ASP A 182 -0.66 -14.64 -1.55
N LEU A 183 -1.37 -13.65 -1.00
CA LEU A 183 -2.64 -13.80 -0.28
C LEU A 183 -3.60 -12.67 -0.70
N GLY A 184 -4.82 -13.03 -1.09
CA GLY A 184 -5.85 -12.11 -1.56
C GLY A 184 -7.16 -12.28 -0.80
N PHE A 185 -7.80 -11.16 -0.48
CA PHE A 185 -9.12 -11.12 0.14
C PHE A 185 -10.11 -10.39 -0.77
N ILE A 186 -11.21 -11.04 -1.13
CA ILE A 186 -12.30 -10.42 -1.90
C ILE A 186 -13.52 -10.32 -1.01
N ALA A 187 -14.00 -9.10 -0.78
CA ALA A 187 -15.14 -8.82 0.07
C ALA A 187 -16.36 -9.64 -0.35
N LYS A 188 -16.96 -10.29 0.64
CA LYS A 188 -18.21 -11.04 0.52
C LYS A 188 -19.09 -10.77 1.72
N GLN A 189 -20.37 -10.97 1.51
CA GLN A 189 -21.34 -10.99 2.59
C GLN A 189 -22.06 -12.33 2.54
N GLN A 190 -22.17 -12.98 3.70
CA GLN A 190 -23.00 -14.15 3.89
C GLN A 190 -23.97 -13.83 5.01
N ASP A 191 -25.27 -13.86 4.70
CA ASP A 191 -26.34 -13.39 5.57
C ASP A 191 -26.09 -11.92 6.01
N SER A 192 -25.86 -11.70 7.31
CA SER A 192 -25.52 -10.40 7.89
C SER A 192 -24.04 -10.27 8.27
N THR A 193 -23.20 -11.27 7.95
CA THR A 193 -21.79 -11.29 8.33
C THR A 193 -20.91 -10.82 7.18
N GLN A 194 -20.13 -9.76 7.42
CA GLN A 194 -19.08 -9.31 6.52
C GLN A 194 -17.88 -10.27 6.59
N GLY A 195 -17.37 -10.64 5.44
CA GLY A 195 -16.28 -11.59 5.32
C GLY A 195 -15.58 -11.53 3.97
N PHE A 196 -14.80 -12.56 3.67
CA PHE A 196 -13.97 -12.59 2.48
C PHE A 196 -13.94 -13.97 1.84
N ALA A 197 -14.00 -14.02 0.52
CA ALA A 197 -13.36 -15.12 -0.20
C ALA A 197 -11.84 -14.92 -0.17
N VAL A 198 -11.10 -16.00 0.07
CA VAL A 198 -9.64 -15.96 0.23
C VAL A 198 -8.98 -16.72 -0.90
N TYR A 199 -8.02 -16.07 -1.54
CA TYR A 199 -7.18 -16.64 -2.59
C TYR A 199 -5.71 -16.68 -2.13
N VAL A 200 -4.95 -17.68 -2.57
CA VAL A 200 -3.56 -17.88 -2.14
C VAL A 200 -2.66 -18.33 -3.29
N GLY A 201 -1.40 -17.92 -3.27
CA GLY A 201 -0.39 -18.37 -4.23
C GLY A 201 -0.35 -17.61 -5.56
N GLY A 202 -1.10 -16.52 -5.70
CA GLY A 202 -1.11 -15.68 -6.90
C GLY A 202 0.23 -14.96 -7.15
N SER A 203 0.54 -14.68 -8.41
CA SER A 203 1.73 -13.90 -8.78
C SER A 203 1.71 -13.42 -10.23
N LEU A 204 2.09 -12.15 -10.45
CA LEU A 204 2.32 -11.53 -11.78
C LEU A 204 3.80 -11.52 -12.22
N SER A 205 4.62 -12.45 -11.73
CA SER A 205 6.03 -12.56 -12.18
C SER A 205 6.12 -13.23 -13.56
N SER A 206 7.33 -13.38 -14.11
CA SER A 206 7.65 -14.04 -15.40
C SER A 206 6.88 -15.31 -15.77
N GLN A 207 6.41 -16.08 -14.79
CA GLN A 207 5.45 -17.18 -14.97
C GLN A 207 4.21 -16.83 -14.16
N PRO A 208 3.20 -16.17 -14.72
CA PRO A 208 2.05 -15.71 -13.95
C PRO A 208 1.24 -16.90 -13.42
N MET A 209 0.63 -16.73 -12.26
CA MET A 209 -0.27 -17.72 -11.64
C MET A 209 -1.44 -16.98 -11.00
N ILE A 210 -2.66 -17.41 -11.30
CA ILE A 210 -3.87 -17.01 -10.58
C ILE A 210 -3.88 -17.75 -9.25
N GLY A 211 -4.20 -17.06 -8.17
CA GLY A 211 -4.28 -17.66 -6.84
C GLY A 211 -5.39 -18.71 -6.77
N GLU A 212 -5.15 -19.73 -5.95
CA GLU A 212 -6.08 -20.81 -5.67
C GLU A 212 -7.12 -20.35 -4.63
N LEU A 213 -8.38 -20.73 -4.81
CA LEU A 213 -9.42 -20.44 -3.83
C LEU A 213 -9.20 -21.28 -2.56
N LEU A 214 -8.78 -20.65 -1.47
CA LEU A 214 -8.55 -21.29 -0.19
C LEU A 214 -9.85 -21.48 0.59
N PHE A 215 -10.60 -20.38 0.74
CA PHE A 215 -11.89 -20.34 1.42
C PHE A 215 -12.90 -19.57 0.56
N ASN A 216 -14.08 -20.15 0.36
CA ASN A 216 -15.16 -19.44 -0.32
C ASN A 216 -15.71 -18.28 0.51
N PHE A 217 -15.62 -18.40 1.84
CA PHE A 217 -15.97 -17.38 2.83
C PHE A 217 -15.22 -17.64 4.14
N ILE A 218 -14.68 -16.59 4.75
CA ILE A 218 -14.35 -16.50 6.17
C ILE A 218 -14.99 -15.24 6.75
N PRO A 219 -15.44 -15.22 8.02
CA PRO A 219 -15.85 -13.97 8.64
C PRO A 219 -14.65 -13.03 8.74
N SER A 220 -14.92 -11.73 8.70
CA SER A 220 -13.86 -10.71 8.67
C SER A 220 -12.99 -10.68 9.94
N SER A 221 -13.45 -11.29 11.05
CA SER A 221 -12.66 -11.53 12.26
C SER A 221 -11.43 -12.43 12.04
N ASP A 222 -11.42 -13.20 10.94
CA ASP A 222 -10.47 -14.31 10.76
C ASP A 222 -9.29 -13.93 9.87
N ILE A 223 -9.22 -12.67 9.42
CA ILE A 223 -8.18 -12.18 8.51
C ILE A 223 -6.76 -12.40 9.08
N TYR A 224 -6.56 -12.23 10.39
CA TYR A 224 -5.26 -12.43 11.04
C TYR A 224 -4.89 -13.91 11.08
N THR A 225 -5.84 -14.75 11.47
CA THR A 225 -5.67 -16.20 11.57
C THR A 225 -5.29 -16.79 10.22
N VAL A 226 -5.99 -16.40 9.15
CA VAL A 226 -5.68 -16.84 7.79
C VAL A 226 -4.32 -16.32 7.33
N ALA A 227 -4.02 -15.04 7.57
CA ALA A 227 -2.74 -14.46 7.17
C ALA A 227 -1.55 -15.14 7.89
N GLU A 228 -1.70 -15.47 9.17
CA GLU A 228 -0.70 -16.20 9.94
C GLU A 228 -0.56 -17.65 9.47
N ALA A 229 -1.68 -18.36 9.23
CA ALA A 229 -1.66 -19.73 8.73
C ALA A 229 -0.90 -19.85 7.40
N VAL A 230 -1.19 -18.97 6.44
CA VAL A 230 -0.47 -18.93 5.15
C VAL A 230 1.00 -18.60 5.36
N LYS A 231 1.33 -17.68 6.27
CA LYS A 231 2.71 -17.31 6.58
C LYS A 231 3.48 -18.48 7.22
N GLN A 232 2.87 -19.25 8.12
CA GLN A 232 3.49 -20.43 8.73
C GLN A 232 3.80 -21.49 7.69
N VAL A 233 2.85 -21.81 6.81
CA VAL A 233 3.06 -22.74 5.69
C VAL A 233 4.16 -22.22 4.77
N PHE A 234 4.13 -20.93 4.42
CA PHE A 234 5.18 -20.34 3.59
C PHE A 234 6.55 -20.46 4.25
N ASN A 235 6.66 -20.13 5.54
CA ASN A 235 7.92 -20.19 6.28
C ASN A 235 8.48 -21.62 6.36
N LYS A 236 7.61 -22.61 6.61
CA LYS A 236 7.98 -24.02 6.79
C LYS A 236 8.39 -24.70 5.49
N TYR A 237 7.66 -24.47 4.41
CA TYR A 237 7.83 -25.21 3.14
C TYR A 237 8.50 -24.41 2.03
N GLY A 238 8.70 -23.11 2.21
CA GLY A 238 9.28 -22.23 1.20
C GLY A 238 10.78 -22.45 0.97
N ASN A 239 11.20 -22.34 -0.29
CA ASN A 239 12.60 -22.51 -0.66
C ASN A 239 13.44 -21.30 -0.21
N ARG A 240 14.47 -21.53 0.61
CA ARG A 240 15.44 -20.50 1.02
C ARG A 240 16.79 -20.59 0.30
N ARG A 241 17.04 -21.66 -0.46
CA ARG A 241 18.29 -21.89 -1.20
C ARG A 241 18.31 -21.21 -2.56
N ASN A 242 17.22 -21.34 -3.34
CA ASN A 242 17.12 -20.75 -4.67
C ASN A 242 16.08 -19.62 -4.70
N LYS A 243 16.55 -18.37 -4.68
CA LYS A 243 15.72 -17.16 -4.69
C LYS A 243 14.75 -17.07 -5.89
N HIS A 244 15.04 -17.73 -7.00
CA HIS A 244 14.20 -17.74 -8.21
C HIS A 244 13.03 -18.72 -8.10
N LYS A 245 13.10 -19.68 -7.17
CA LYS A 245 12.06 -20.67 -6.86
C LYS A 245 11.51 -20.54 -5.43
N ALA A 246 11.60 -19.34 -4.85
CA ALA A 246 11.34 -19.08 -3.42
C ALA A 246 9.99 -18.39 -3.11
N ARG A 247 9.23 -17.93 -4.12
CA ARG A 247 7.88 -17.36 -3.90
C ARG A 247 6.89 -18.43 -3.47
N LEU A 248 5.83 -18.03 -2.74
CA LEU A 248 4.81 -18.93 -2.20
C LEU A 248 4.24 -19.90 -3.25
N ARG A 249 3.94 -19.40 -4.46
CA ARG A 249 3.47 -20.21 -5.60
C ARG A 249 4.32 -21.46 -5.89
N PHE A 250 5.63 -21.43 -5.62
CA PHE A 250 6.50 -22.58 -5.90
C PHE A 250 6.30 -23.74 -4.92
N ILE A 251 5.66 -23.49 -3.78
CA ILE A 251 5.20 -24.56 -2.89
C ILE A 251 4.09 -25.35 -3.60
N PHE A 252 3.15 -24.67 -4.27
CA PHE A 252 2.08 -25.31 -5.06
C PHE A 252 2.65 -26.16 -6.20
N TYR A 253 3.61 -25.63 -6.97
CA TYR A 253 4.27 -26.42 -8.03
C TYR A 253 5.01 -27.65 -7.51
N LYS A 254 5.55 -27.61 -6.29
CA LYS A 254 6.35 -28.69 -5.73
C LYS A 254 5.49 -29.78 -5.07
N TYR A 255 4.45 -29.38 -4.36
CA TYR A 255 3.69 -30.27 -3.48
C TYR A 255 2.26 -30.55 -3.94
N GLY A 256 1.77 -29.84 -4.96
CA GLY A 256 0.40 -29.94 -5.46
C GLY A 256 -0.57 -29.05 -4.68
N THR A 257 -1.56 -28.51 -5.40
CA THR A 257 -2.53 -27.54 -4.84
C THR A 257 -3.27 -28.08 -3.62
N GLU A 258 -3.89 -29.25 -3.73
CA GLU A 258 -4.70 -29.81 -2.63
C GLU A 258 -3.89 -30.01 -1.34
N GLN A 259 -2.65 -30.49 -1.44
CA GLN A 259 -1.78 -30.69 -0.29
C GLN A 259 -1.47 -29.36 0.43
N VAL A 260 -1.19 -28.30 -0.35
CA VAL A 260 -0.86 -26.98 0.20
C VAL A 260 -2.08 -26.33 0.82
N LEU A 261 -3.24 -26.40 0.15
CA LEU A 261 -4.50 -25.90 0.70
C LEU A 261 -4.85 -26.63 2.01
N ASN A 262 -4.66 -27.94 2.06
CA ASN A 262 -4.88 -28.72 3.28
C ASN A 262 -3.95 -28.26 4.42
N TRP A 263 -2.64 -28.09 4.17
CA TRP A 263 -1.72 -27.57 5.20
C TRP A 263 -2.13 -26.19 5.73
N ILE A 264 -2.60 -25.30 4.85
CA ILE A 264 -3.05 -23.97 5.27
C ILE A 264 -4.33 -24.08 6.11
N ARG A 265 -5.30 -24.92 5.70
CA ARG A 265 -6.54 -25.15 6.46
C ARG A 265 -6.27 -25.78 7.82
N THR A 266 -5.35 -26.74 7.91
CA THR A 266 -4.90 -27.31 9.18
C THR A 266 -4.31 -26.24 10.10
N ALA A 267 -3.34 -25.46 9.61
CA ALA A 267 -2.74 -24.38 10.40
C ALA A 267 -3.77 -23.32 10.82
N TYR A 268 -4.72 -22.99 9.94
CA TYR A 268 -5.82 -22.09 10.25
C TYR A 268 -6.72 -22.62 11.39
N ASN A 269 -7.10 -23.90 11.33
CA ASN A 269 -7.92 -24.53 12.37
C ASN A 269 -7.17 -24.63 13.72
N GLU A 270 -5.88 -24.93 13.70
CA GLU A 270 -5.02 -24.92 14.89
C GLU A 270 -4.91 -23.51 15.50
N LEU A 271 -4.75 -22.48 14.67
CA LEU A 271 -4.70 -21.10 15.15
C LEU A 271 -6.06 -20.59 15.64
N LYS A 272 -7.17 -21.17 15.17
CA LYS A 272 -8.51 -20.83 15.63
C LYS A 272 -8.81 -21.28 17.06
N THR A 273 -8.16 -22.34 17.53
CA THR A 273 -8.35 -22.82 18.92
C THR A 273 -7.55 -22.00 19.92
N ILE A 274 -6.53 -21.29 19.45
CA ILE A 274 -5.77 -20.32 20.23
C ILE A 274 -6.56 -19.01 20.15
N GLU A 275 -7.07 -18.53 21.27
CA GLU A 275 -7.78 -17.26 21.33
C GLU A 275 -6.82 -16.12 20.97
N THR A 276 -6.71 -15.79 19.67
CA THR A 276 -5.91 -14.66 19.21
C THR A 276 -6.71 -13.39 19.43
N SER A 277 -6.39 -12.66 20.50
CA SER A 277 -7.01 -11.41 20.93
C SER A 277 -6.67 -10.20 20.04
N TYR A 278 -6.52 -10.38 18.73
CA TYR A 278 -6.32 -9.23 17.84
C TYR A 278 -7.67 -8.63 17.48
N LEU A 279 -8.06 -7.60 18.25
CA LEU A 279 -9.29 -6.87 18.04
C LEU A 279 -9.16 -6.00 16.79
N PHE A 280 -10.19 -6.06 15.95
CA PHE A 280 -10.32 -5.14 14.83
C PHE A 280 -10.65 -3.74 15.39
N GLU A 281 -9.80 -2.76 15.07
CA GLU A 281 -10.07 -1.38 15.42
C GLU A 281 -10.78 -0.67 14.26
N PRO A 282 -12.00 -0.15 14.46
CA PRO A 282 -12.66 0.63 13.43
C PRO A 282 -11.85 1.90 13.15
N ILE A 283 -11.69 2.24 11.87
CA ILE A 283 -10.97 3.43 11.46
C ILE A 283 -11.97 4.47 10.99
N THR A 284 -12.02 5.60 11.70
CA THR A 284 -12.78 6.78 11.28
C THR A 284 -11.80 7.82 10.76
N LEU A 285 -11.95 8.20 9.50
CA LEU A 285 -11.22 9.32 8.92
C LEU A 285 -12.06 10.58 9.05
N SER A 286 -11.39 11.72 9.25
CA SER A 286 -12.07 13.01 9.30
C SER A 286 -12.86 13.24 8.00
N LYS A 287 -14.09 13.72 8.14
CA LYS A 287 -14.93 14.12 7.02
C LYS A 287 -15.08 15.63 7.10
N GLN A 288 -14.48 16.34 6.15
CA GLN A 288 -14.81 17.75 5.98
C GLN A 288 -16.19 17.82 5.33
N THR A 289 -17.07 18.62 5.91
CA THR A 289 -18.43 18.83 5.40
C THR A 289 -18.78 20.30 5.22
N ASP A 290 -17.97 21.19 5.79
CA ASP A 290 -18.14 22.62 5.66
C ASP A 290 -17.25 23.12 4.52
N PHE A 291 -17.88 23.28 3.37
CA PHE A 291 -17.28 23.70 2.12
C PHE A 291 -17.98 24.96 1.65
N ASP A 292 -17.24 25.84 0.96
CA ASP A 292 -17.86 26.98 0.29
C ASP A 292 -18.88 26.45 -0.74
N LYS A 293 -20.13 26.88 -0.60
CA LYS A 293 -21.21 26.49 -1.50
C LYS A 293 -21.41 27.50 -2.63
N ASN A 294 -20.78 28.67 -2.53
CA ASN A 294 -20.89 29.76 -3.50
C ASN A 294 -19.79 29.66 -4.57
N ILE A 295 -19.69 28.51 -5.22
CA ILE A 295 -18.68 28.26 -6.25
C ILE A 295 -19.27 28.51 -7.63
N TYR A 296 -18.54 29.29 -8.43
CA TYR A 296 -18.87 29.49 -9.83
C TYR A 296 -18.75 28.18 -10.60
N THR A 297 -19.79 27.82 -11.35
CA THR A 297 -19.79 26.68 -12.27
C THR A 297 -20.35 27.15 -13.61
N ASP A 298 -19.55 27.03 -14.68
CA ASP A 298 -20.07 27.20 -16.04
C ASP A 298 -20.61 25.87 -16.56
N ASN A 299 -21.93 25.70 -16.45
CA ASN A 299 -22.61 24.52 -16.97
C ASN A 299 -22.77 24.52 -18.50
N SER A 300 -22.29 25.56 -19.21
CA SER A 300 -22.32 25.66 -20.67
C SER A 300 -20.97 25.32 -21.33
N ASP A 301 -19.89 25.20 -20.55
CA ASP A 301 -18.57 24.82 -21.04
C ASP A 301 -18.57 23.37 -21.55
N SER A 302 -18.58 23.22 -22.88
CA SER A 302 -18.62 21.92 -23.55
C SER A 302 -17.38 21.05 -23.28
N ASN A 303 -16.21 21.66 -23.08
CA ASN A 303 -14.99 20.93 -22.73
C ASN A 303 -15.07 20.37 -21.31
N PHE A 304 -15.55 21.18 -20.37
CA PHE A 304 -15.79 20.74 -18.99
C PHE A 304 -16.80 19.60 -18.92
N ILE A 305 -17.95 19.72 -19.60
CA ILE A 305 -18.98 18.67 -19.64
C ILE A 305 -18.39 17.35 -20.15
N LEU A 306 -17.62 17.41 -21.24
CA LEU A 306 -16.98 16.22 -21.82
C LEU A 306 -15.94 15.62 -20.90
N TRP A 307 -15.09 16.44 -20.28
CA TRP A 307 -14.11 16.00 -19.29
C TRP A 307 -14.79 15.33 -18.09
N LYS A 308 -15.81 15.97 -17.52
CA LYS A 308 -16.57 15.46 -16.38
C LYS A 308 -17.16 14.08 -16.70
N LYS A 309 -17.75 13.92 -17.89
CA LYS A 309 -18.30 12.63 -18.35
C LYS A 309 -17.24 11.52 -18.46
N ARG A 310 -15.98 11.86 -18.78
CA ARG A 310 -14.91 10.89 -19.01
C ARG A 310 -14.15 10.50 -17.74
N TYR A 311 -13.91 11.44 -16.84
CA TYR A 311 -12.93 11.27 -15.77
C TYR A 311 -13.52 11.33 -14.36
N VAL A 312 -14.77 11.77 -14.22
CA VAL A 312 -15.43 11.90 -12.92
C VAL A 312 -16.34 10.71 -12.66
N THR A 313 -16.12 10.05 -11.53
CA THR A 313 -16.93 8.94 -11.05
C THR A 313 -17.72 9.36 -9.82
N GLN A 314 -19.04 9.16 -9.90
CA GLN A 314 -19.96 9.40 -8.79
C GLN A 314 -19.75 8.38 -7.66
N GLN A 315 -19.66 8.87 -6.43
CA GLN A 315 -19.53 8.01 -5.25
C GLN A 315 -20.91 7.55 -4.73
N LYS A 316 -20.92 6.61 -3.77
CA LYS A 316 -22.14 6.23 -3.05
C LYS A 316 -22.66 7.35 -2.14
N GLN A 317 -21.78 8.23 -1.69
CA GLN A 317 -22.10 9.45 -0.95
C GLN A 317 -22.70 10.49 -1.92
N LYS A 318 -23.95 10.88 -1.68
CA LYS A 318 -24.66 11.83 -2.54
C LYS A 318 -23.92 13.18 -2.61
N GLY A 319 -23.71 13.67 -3.84
CA GLY A 319 -23.06 14.96 -4.10
C GLY A 319 -21.53 14.93 -4.02
N TYR A 320 -20.93 13.75 -3.90
CA TYR A 320 -19.48 13.58 -3.90
C TYR A 320 -19.01 12.75 -5.08
N VAL A 321 -17.85 13.12 -5.60
CA VAL A 321 -17.23 12.48 -6.77
C VAL A 321 -15.75 12.22 -6.57
N SER A 322 -15.22 11.35 -7.41
CA SER A 322 -13.80 11.00 -7.46
C SER A 322 -13.29 11.09 -8.90
N PHE A 323 -11.98 11.28 -9.06
CA PHE A 323 -11.31 11.31 -10.35
C PHE A 323 -9.84 10.94 -10.17
N GLU A 324 -9.16 10.62 -11.27
CA GLU A 324 -7.72 10.37 -11.26
C GLU A 324 -6.95 11.56 -11.82
N ILE A 325 -5.85 11.89 -11.14
CA ILE A 325 -4.82 12.76 -11.65
C ILE A 325 -3.76 11.86 -12.30
N PRO A 326 -3.61 11.91 -13.64
CA PRO A 326 -2.64 11.10 -14.33
C PRO A 326 -1.22 11.50 -13.90
N CYS A 327 -0.32 10.53 -13.93
CA CYS A 327 1.08 10.76 -13.62
C CYS A 327 1.95 10.03 -14.64
N LYS A 328 2.79 10.79 -15.35
CA LYS A 328 3.66 10.23 -16.37
C LYS A 328 4.65 9.24 -15.75
N TYR A 329 4.42 7.96 -15.99
CA TYR A 329 5.20 6.84 -15.44
C TYR A 329 5.24 6.80 -13.90
N GLY A 330 4.25 7.39 -13.22
CA GLY A 330 4.23 7.50 -11.77
C GLY A 330 5.23 8.49 -11.17
N ASN A 331 5.88 9.35 -11.96
CA ASN A 331 6.91 10.28 -11.50
C ASN A 331 6.39 11.70 -11.24
N PHE A 332 6.70 12.25 -10.07
CA PHE A 332 6.46 13.64 -9.70
C PHE A 332 7.74 14.32 -9.20
N SER A 333 7.87 15.63 -9.44
CA SER A 333 8.78 16.43 -8.62
C SER A 333 8.17 16.62 -7.23
N PRO A 334 8.97 16.63 -6.15
CA PRO A 334 8.46 16.90 -4.81
C PRO A 334 7.67 18.21 -4.73
N SER A 335 8.16 19.29 -5.32
CA SER A 335 7.45 20.58 -5.39
C SER A 335 6.04 20.48 -5.98
N THR A 336 5.89 19.80 -7.12
CA THR A 336 4.58 19.63 -7.78
C THR A 336 3.63 18.81 -6.92
N LEU A 337 4.12 17.72 -6.31
CA LEU A 337 3.29 16.88 -5.47
C LEU A 337 2.89 17.57 -4.16
N ARG A 338 3.77 18.42 -3.61
CA ARG A 338 3.48 19.27 -2.45
C ARG A 338 2.40 20.30 -2.76
N ASP A 339 2.51 21.00 -3.90
CA ASP A 339 1.50 21.98 -4.33
C ASP A 339 0.11 21.32 -4.47
N LEU A 340 0.08 20.13 -5.09
CA LEU A 340 -1.14 19.32 -5.24
C LEU A 340 -1.69 18.90 -3.87
N ALA A 341 -0.84 18.39 -2.99
CA ALA A 341 -1.26 17.99 -1.65
C ALA A 341 -1.81 19.18 -0.85
N LYS A 342 -1.14 20.33 -0.88
CA LYS A 342 -1.60 21.56 -0.23
C LYS A 342 -2.95 22.03 -0.78
N TYR A 343 -3.16 21.92 -2.09
CA TYR A 343 -4.43 22.28 -2.71
C TYR A 343 -5.60 21.42 -2.21
N PHE A 344 -5.36 20.12 -2.01
CA PHE A 344 -6.40 19.19 -1.55
C PHE A 344 -6.55 19.12 -0.02
N GLU A 345 -5.65 19.74 0.75
CA GLU A 345 -5.72 19.75 2.22
C GLU A 345 -7.06 20.26 2.79
N PRO A 346 -7.67 21.35 2.28
CA PRO A 346 -8.97 21.82 2.77
C PRO A 346 -10.12 20.83 2.57
N TYR A 347 -9.95 19.79 1.74
CA TYR A 347 -10.96 18.76 1.51
C TYR A 347 -10.97 17.65 2.57
N GLY A 348 -9.95 17.60 3.44
CA GLY A 348 -9.85 16.67 4.57
C GLY A 348 -8.83 15.55 4.36
N ASP A 349 -8.86 14.55 5.25
CA ASP A 349 -7.80 13.54 5.32
C ASP A 349 -7.98 12.36 4.35
N ASP A 350 -9.21 11.99 4.00
CA ASP A 350 -9.51 10.89 3.06
C ASP A 350 -9.62 11.38 1.62
N ILE A 351 -8.63 12.10 1.11
CA ILE A 351 -8.68 12.70 -0.23
C ILE A 351 -7.75 12.03 -1.22
N ILE A 352 -6.56 11.63 -0.78
CA ILE A 352 -5.50 11.13 -1.66
C ILE A 352 -5.31 9.62 -1.48
N ARG A 353 -5.46 8.88 -2.58
CA ARG A 353 -5.08 7.47 -2.68
C ARG A 353 -4.12 7.26 -3.84
N PHE A 354 -3.07 6.47 -3.65
CA PHE A 354 -2.24 5.99 -4.75
C PHE A 354 -2.89 4.78 -5.42
N SER A 355 -2.95 4.79 -6.75
CA SER A 355 -3.54 3.70 -7.53
C SER A 355 -2.49 2.68 -7.97
N MET A 356 -2.95 1.48 -8.36
CA MET A 356 -2.09 0.46 -8.96
C MET A 356 -1.63 0.83 -10.39
N ARG A 357 -2.27 1.84 -11.00
CA ARG A 357 -1.88 2.45 -12.28
C ARG A 357 -0.82 3.54 -12.12
N GLN A 358 -0.30 3.73 -10.90
CA GLN A 358 0.71 4.75 -10.59
C GLN A 358 0.18 6.18 -10.75
N THR A 359 -1.12 6.36 -10.50
CA THR A 359 -1.81 7.66 -10.52
C THR A 359 -2.22 8.07 -9.10
N ILE A 360 -2.64 9.33 -8.95
CA ILE A 360 -3.29 9.80 -7.73
C ILE A 360 -4.80 9.74 -7.95
N PHE A 361 -5.49 8.95 -7.14
CA PHE A 361 -6.94 8.89 -7.10
C PHE A 361 -7.44 9.87 -6.03
N VAL A 362 -8.10 10.92 -6.50
CA VAL A 362 -8.70 11.98 -5.67
C VAL A 362 -10.15 11.59 -5.40
N ARG A 363 -10.54 11.63 -4.13
CA ARG A 363 -11.88 11.23 -3.67
C ARG A 363 -12.44 12.20 -2.65
N ASN A 364 -13.69 11.94 -2.25
CA ASN A 364 -14.51 12.77 -1.38
C ASN A 364 -14.54 14.26 -1.76
N ILE A 365 -14.57 14.58 -3.07
CA ILE A 365 -14.70 15.95 -3.56
C ILE A 365 -16.18 16.28 -3.77
N PRO A 366 -16.72 17.37 -3.17
CA PRO A 366 -18.05 17.87 -3.51
C PRO A 366 -18.16 18.14 -5.01
N GLU A 367 -19.19 17.61 -5.65
CA GLU A 367 -19.34 17.70 -7.11
C GLU A 367 -19.37 19.16 -7.60
N ILE A 368 -19.91 20.06 -6.78
CA ILE A 368 -19.99 21.50 -7.05
C ILE A 368 -18.61 22.18 -7.17
N HIS A 369 -17.54 21.58 -6.63
CA HIS A 369 -16.18 22.17 -6.69
C HIS A 369 -15.40 21.74 -7.94
N ILE A 370 -15.90 20.75 -8.69
CA ILE A 370 -15.13 20.11 -9.76
C ILE A 370 -14.84 21.08 -10.92
N TYR A 371 -15.76 21.99 -11.21
CA TYR A 371 -15.52 23.01 -12.23
C TYR A 371 -14.32 23.89 -11.87
N GLU A 372 -14.28 24.43 -10.65
CA GLU A 372 -13.16 25.27 -10.20
C GLU A 372 -11.82 24.50 -10.21
N ILE A 373 -11.81 23.26 -9.74
CA ILE A 373 -10.60 22.43 -9.70
C ILE A 373 -10.00 22.28 -11.11
N ILE A 374 -10.84 22.00 -12.10
CA ILE A 374 -10.40 21.73 -13.47
C ILE A 374 -10.11 23.00 -14.26
N SER A 375 -10.84 24.08 -13.98
CA SER A 375 -10.54 25.41 -14.51
C SER A 375 -9.20 25.94 -13.98
N ASN A 376 -8.76 25.49 -12.79
CA ASN A 376 -7.45 25.82 -12.22
C ASN A 376 -6.38 24.72 -12.44
N ARG A 377 -6.62 23.73 -13.31
CA ARG A 377 -5.75 22.54 -13.46
C ARG A 377 -4.28 22.86 -13.74
N GLU A 378 -4.00 23.94 -14.49
CA GLU A 378 -2.64 24.39 -14.77
C GLU A 378 -1.90 24.86 -13.49
N LYS A 379 -2.61 25.54 -12.59
CA LYS A 379 -2.06 26.03 -11.32
C LYS A 379 -1.68 24.88 -10.38
N ILE A 380 -2.42 23.78 -10.44
CA ILE A 380 -2.19 22.56 -9.66
C ILE A 380 -1.46 21.47 -10.44
N LYS A 381 -0.95 21.83 -11.64
CA LYS A 381 -0.13 20.97 -12.52
C LYS A 381 -0.76 19.61 -12.80
N ILE A 382 -2.10 19.56 -12.87
CA ILE A 382 -2.83 18.42 -13.40
C ILE A 382 -2.70 18.52 -14.92
N THR A 383 -1.84 17.69 -15.49
CA THR A 383 -1.67 17.62 -16.95
C THR A 383 -2.82 16.85 -17.59
N ASP A 384 -3.13 17.18 -18.85
CA ASP A 384 -4.16 16.52 -19.66
C ASP A 384 -3.92 15.01 -19.87
#